data_AF-A0AAD7I4U5-F1
#
_entry.id   AF-A0AAD7I4U5-F1
#
_cell.length_a   1.000
_cell.length_b   1.000
_cell.length_c   1.000
_cell.angle_alpha   90.00
_cell.angle_beta   90.00
_cell.angle_gamma   90.00
#
_symmetry.space_group_name_H-M   'P 1'
#
loop_
_entity.id
_entity.type
_entity.pdbx_description
1 polymer ?
#
loop_
_entity_poly.entity_id
_entity_poly.type
_entity_poly.pdbx_seq_one_letter_code
_entity_poly.pdbx_strand_id
1 'polypeptide(L)'
;MTTQRLEIAPGLKAFNLHVPTPGDYSDQSRENISDLSEEEDDREEGEISEEGEVQGPITKTKRNQRRHQRQAKKRKHGRVEKAQKLEEAKQQLKSVFAAIYNCPVDEMHIHMVQPSMLVLAVKITSWERMPRPTKTEVQDCLQTVMDIGDNSYAIKNNAAARHSTPTSGPSSHGSRGDQPPSVIQPRGVMYGIGWHLSQEPGKSLVNYAPRQKDEKYLDAYLDLNAKLPRVAALYRHGLACLFPGGGQAMQGVADREGVVSFADALDGAAPERPFANSLTTTHCGFCNHQHCDKDFCPLAYGMWWAACDVAGRWTFSPDADHHQTMGGEFGCFWNWGRLCTVPPPFSSTLNSTPNFPHSRARGLVEIFWRGQLDFHGTLSSTDIPGYTRFGTSIQITAKGVNAMHKVWNVDELAACGHDVHKLNLRNRITTAQDRADKARKDNASKNKNKS
;
A
#
# COMPACT_ATOMS: atom_id res chain seq x y z
N MET A 1 23.57 -5.24 15.84
CA MET A 1 22.85 -3.95 15.86
C MET A 1 22.54 -3.60 17.29
N THR A 2 23.13 -2.53 17.81
CA THR A 2 22.81 -2.01 19.15
C THR A 2 21.42 -1.39 19.08
N THR A 3 20.45 -1.92 19.82
CA THR A 3 19.10 -1.37 19.94
C THR A 3 19.17 -0.05 20.68
N GLN A 4 19.47 1.04 19.97
CA GLN A 4 19.20 2.37 20.48
C GLN A 4 17.69 2.50 20.63
N ARG A 5 17.22 2.62 21.88
CA ARG A 5 15.87 3.07 22.18
C ARG A 5 15.75 4.45 21.53
N LEU A 6 14.95 4.55 20.46
CA LEU A 6 14.51 5.83 19.92
C LEU A 6 13.66 6.50 21.01
N GLU A 7 14.30 7.32 21.84
CA GLU A 7 13.58 8.29 22.66
C GLU A 7 12.96 9.30 21.69
N ILE A 8 11.64 9.19 21.52
CA ILE A 8 10.85 10.10 20.70
C ILE A 8 11.09 11.52 21.25
N ALA A 9 11.68 12.39 20.43
CA ALA A 9 11.97 13.76 20.83
C ALA A 9 10.69 14.42 21.40
N PRO A 10 10.78 15.22 22.47
CA PRO A 10 9.61 15.79 23.16
C PRO A 10 8.61 16.51 22.25
N GLY A 11 9.05 17.02 21.10
CA GLY A 11 8.20 17.67 20.09
C GLY A 11 7.27 16.74 19.29
N LEU A 12 7.53 15.43 19.22
CA LEU A 12 6.66 14.49 18.48
C LEU A 12 5.39 14.11 19.25
N LYS A 13 5.36 14.25 20.58
CA LYS A 13 4.13 14.03 21.38
C LYS A 13 2.99 14.99 21.00
N ALA A 14 3.30 16.10 20.31
CA ALA A 14 2.32 17.08 19.88
C ALA A 14 1.58 16.70 18.59
N PHE A 15 2.07 15.72 17.82
CA PHE A 15 1.41 15.23 16.61
C PHE A 15 0.76 13.87 16.88
N ASN A 16 -0.31 13.87 17.66
CA ASN A 16 -1.29 12.78 17.64
C ASN A 16 -2.01 12.80 16.28
N LEU A 17 -1.30 12.37 15.23
CA LEU A 17 -1.92 12.10 13.93
C LEU A 17 -2.86 10.92 14.15
N HIS A 18 -4.16 11.24 14.22
CA HIS A 18 -5.22 10.26 14.34
C HIS A 18 -5.13 9.32 13.14
N VAL A 19 -4.89 8.03 13.39
CA VAL A 19 -5.02 7.01 12.36
C VAL A 19 -6.51 6.70 12.25
N PRO A 20 -7.17 7.11 11.15
CA PRO A 20 -8.61 6.99 11.05
C PRO A 20 -9.00 5.51 11.05
N THR A 21 -9.97 5.15 11.87
CA THR A 21 -10.65 3.87 11.83
C THR A 21 -11.80 3.93 10.82
N PRO A 22 -12.26 2.80 10.26
CA PRO A 22 -13.41 2.80 9.36
C PRO A 22 -14.66 3.50 9.93
N GLY A 23 -14.84 3.49 11.26
CA GLY A 23 -15.95 4.16 11.94
C GLY A 23 -15.90 5.69 11.95
N ASP A 24 -14.73 6.32 11.78
CA ASP A 24 -14.58 7.78 11.85
C ASP A 24 -15.19 8.51 10.64
N TYR A 25 -15.51 7.79 9.56
CA TYR A 25 -15.95 8.37 8.29
C TYR A 25 -17.47 8.38 8.07
N SER A 26 -18.23 7.54 8.78
CA SER A 26 -19.69 7.51 8.65
C SER A 26 -20.34 8.81 9.11
N ASP A 27 -19.72 9.49 10.08
CA ASP A 27 -20.23 10.75 10.64
C ASP A 27 -19.74 11.99 9.84
N GLN A 28 -18.50 11.98 9.33
CA GLN A 28 -17.92 13.15 8.63
C GLN A 28 -18.38 13.29 7.16
N SER A 29 -18.82 12.21 6.53
CA SER A 29 -19.35 12.24 5.16
C SER A 29 -20.68 12.98 5.06
N ARG A 30 -21.49 12.97 6.13
CA ARG A 30 -22.77 13.70 6.18
C ARG A 30 -22.60 15.22 6.29
N GLU A 31 -21.63 15.71 7.05
CA GLU A 31 -21.44 17.16 7.26
C GLU A 31 -20.77 17.87 6.07
N ASN A 32 -19.93 17.19 5.29
CA ASN A 32 -19.19 17.83 4.19
C ASN A 32 -19.91 17.74 2.83
N ILE A 33 -20.80 16.76 2.63
CA ILE A 33 -21.61 16.67 1.40
C ILE A 33 -22.65 17.81 1.38
N SER A 34 -23.24 18.17 2.53
CA SER A 34 -24.17 19.31 2.61
C SER A 34 -23.53 20.68 2.34
N ASP A 35 -22.21 20.80 2.47
CA ASP A 35 -21.46 22.03 2.22
C ASP A 35 -20.94 22.14 0.76
N LEU A 36 -21.04 21.05 -0.02
CA LEU A 36 -20.56 20.95 -1.40
C LEU A 36 -21.66 20.64 -2.43
N SER A 37 -22.85 20.22 -2.01
CA SER A 37 -24.03 20.28 -2.86
C SER A 37 -24.41 21.75 -3.02
N GLU A 38 -23.97 22.34 -4.13
CA GLU A 38 -24.53 23.59 -4.63
C GLU A 38 -26.05 23.44 -4.65
N GLU A 39 -26.74 24.19 -3.80
CA GLU A 39 -28.12 24.58 -4.05
C GLU A 39 -28.10 25.38 -5.36
N GLU A 40 -28.18 24.70 -6.50
CA GLU A 40 -28.85 25.23 -7.69
C GLU A 40 -30.32 25.45 -7.30
N ASP A 41 -30.56 26.53 -6.56
CA ASP A 41 -31.89 27.10 -6.33
C ASP A 41 -32.26 27.80 -7.66
N ASP A 42 -32.61 27.00 -8.65
CA ASP A 42 -33.31 27.42 -9.87
C ASP A 42 -34.65 28.03 -9.45
N ARG A 43 -34.61 29.32 -9.15
CA ARG A 43 -35.78 30.17 -9.02
C ARG A 43 -35.94 30.97 -10.29
N GLU A 44 -36.80 30.47 -11.15
CA GLU A 44 -37.74 31.17 -12.03
C GLU A 44 -38.43 30.02 -12.79
N GLU A 45 -39.73 29.78 -12.68
CA GLU A 45 -40.78 30.65 -13.22
C GLU A 45 -42.07 30.47 -12.41
N GLY A 46 -42.57 31.57 -11.85
CA GLY A 46 -43.94 31.68 -11.39
C GLY A 46 -44.57 32.86 -12.10
N GLU A 47 -45.41 32.57 -13.09
CA GLU A 47 -46.19 33.54 -13.87
C GLU A 47 -46.91 34.54 -12.96
N ILE A 48 -46.73 35.82 -13.29
CA ILE A 48 -47.42 36.95 -12.68
C ILE A 48 -48.78 37.07 -13.37
N SER A 49 -49.86 36.85 -12.62
CA SER A 49 -51.18 37.41 -12.95
C SER A 49 -51.38 38.75 -12.24
N GLU A 50 -51.96 39.66 -13.00
CA GLU A 50 -52.12 41.09 -12.82
C GLU A 50 -52.92 41.59 -11.58
N GLU A 51 -52.67 42.89 -11.33
CA GLU A 51 -53.47 43.89 -10.60
C GLU A 51 -53.44 43.93 -9.06
N GLY A 52 -52.75 44.96 -8.53
CA GLY A 52 -52.89 45.44 -7.16
C GLY A 52 -51.78 46.40 -6.71
N GLU A 53 -52.06 47.70 -6.81
CA GLU A 53 -51.42 48.89 -6.20
C GLU A 53 -50.03 48.82 -5.52
N VAL A 54 -49.16 49.65 -6.10
CA VAL A 54 -47.86 50.19 -5.70
C VAL A 54 -47.67 50.46 -4.18
N GLN A 55 -46.86 49.62 -3.53
CA GLN A 55 -45.95 50.03 -2.44
C GLN A 55 -44.55 49.43 -2.69
N GLY A 56 -43.55 50.31 -2.82
CA GLY A 56 -42.25 50.05 -3.45
C GLY A 56 -41.38 48.93 -2.83
N PRO A 57 -40.88 47.97 -3.64
CA PRO A 57 -40.00 46.91 -3.16
C PRO A 57 -38.55 47.16 -3.59
N ILE A 58 -37.77 47.95 -2.84
CA ILE A 58 -36.35 48.21 -3.19
C ILE A 58 -35.35 47.90 -2.05
N THR A 59 -35.81 47.63 -0.83
CA THR A 59 -34.91 47.50 0.34
C THR A 59 -34.53 46.06 0.71
N LYS A 60 -35.32 45.04 0.37
CA LYS A 60 -35.02 43.63 0.72
C LYS A 60 -33.84 43.06 -0.09
N THR A 61 -33.68 43.46 -1.35
CA THR A 61 -32.64 42.94 -2.27
C THR A 61 -31.23 43.34 -1.85
N LYS A 62 -31.01 44.60 -1.43
CA LYS A 62 -29.70 45.09 -0.98
C LYS A 62 -29.22 44.42 0.32
N ARG A 63 -30.14 44.06 1.22
CA ARG A 63 -29.80 43.38 2.48
C ARG A 63 -29.35 41.94 2.23
N ASN A 64 -30.04 41.21 1.35
CA ASN A 64 -29.67 39.85 0.97
C ASN A 64 -28.33 39.84 0.23
N GLN A 65 -28.11 40.77 -0.71
CA GLN A 65 -26.84 40.88 -1.44
C GLN A 65 -25.66 41.13 -0.49
N ARG A 66 -25.81 42.01 0.52
CA ARG A 66 -24.78 42.22 1.55
C ARG A 66 -24.53 41.00 2.43
N ARG A 67 -25.58 40.21 2.75
CA ARG A 67 -25.44 38.95 3.49
C ARG A 67 -24.65 37.92 2.68
N HIS A 68 -24.98 37.73 1.40
CA HIS A 68 -24.25 36.84 0.50
C HIS A 68 -22.79 37.28 0.32
N GLN A 69 -22.52 38.58 0.13
CA GLN A 69 -21.15 39.08 0.03
C GLN A 69 -20.34 38.86 1.32
N ARG A 70 -20.95 39.08 2.50
CA ARG A 70 -20.29 38.81 3.79
C ARG A 70 -20.02 37.32 3.99
N GLN A 71 -20.97 36.46 3.64
CA GLN A 71 -20.79 35.00 3.70
C GLN A 71 -19.71 34.53 2.73
N ALA A 72 -19.70 35.03 1.49
CA ALA A 72 -18.66 34.73 0.50
C ALA A 72 -17.27 35.19 0.97
N LYS A 73 -17.16 36.39 1.55
CA LYS A 73 -15.89 36.89 2.12
C LYS A 73 -15.43 36.04 3.31
N LYS A 74 -16.34 35.65 4.21
CA LYS A 74 -16.02 34.78 5.35
C LYS A 74 -15.58 33.38 4.89
N ARG A 75 -16.27 32.80 3.90
CA ARG A 75 -15.89 31.52 3.26
C ARG A 75 -14.52 31.62 2.59
N LYS A 76 -14.24 32.69 1.84
CA LYS A 76 -12.93 32.93 1.21
C LYS A 76 -11.81 33.05 2.25
N HIS A 77 -12.05 33.80 3.33
CA HIS A 77 -11.06 33.96 4.40
C HIS A 77 -10.79 32.63 5.13
N GLY A 78 -11.83 31.87 5.48
CA GLY A 78 -11.67 30.56 6.10
C GLY A 78 -10.95 29.54 5.21
N ARG A 79 -11.17 29.57 3.88
CA ARG A 79 -10.42 28.74 2.91
C ARG A 79 -8.93 29.09 2.89
N VAL A 80 -8.58 30.37 2.92
CA VAL A 80 -7.17 30.82 2.97
C VAL A 80 -6.49 30.41 4.27
N GLU A 81 -7.15 30.62 5.42
CA GLU A 81 -6.62 30.22 6.73
C GLU A 81 -6.41 28.69 6.82
N LYS A 82 -7.38 27.89 6.33
CA LYS A 82 -7.25 26.43 6.30
C LYS A 82 -6.11 25.97 5.40
N ALA A 83 -5.93 26.59 4.23
CA ALA A 83 -4.83 26.28 3.31
C ALA A 83 -3.46 26.63 3.92
N GLN A 84 -3.36 27.78 4.60
CA GLN A 84 -2.15 28.19 5.30
C GLN A 84 -1.77 27.20 6.42
N LYS A 85 -2.73 26.85 7.30
CA LYS A 85 -2.51 25.85 8.37
C LYS A 85 -2.08 24.49 7.82
N LEU A 86 -2.63 24.09 6.67
CA LEU A 86 -2.24 22.84 6.01
C LEU A 86 -0.79 22.89 5.49
N GLU A 87 -0.38 24.01 4.90
CA GLU A 87 0.99 24.18 4.40
C GLU A 87 2.00 24.28 5.55
N GLU A 88 1.66 24.98 6.63
CA GLU A 88 2.45 25.02 7.86
C GLU A 88 2.64 23.61 8.45
N ALA A 89 1.57 22.81 8.54
CA ALA A 89 1.64 21.42 9.01
C ALA A 89 2.55 20.55 8.13
N LYS A 90 2.46 20.68 6.79
CA LYS A 90 3.36 19.97 5.86
C LYS A 90 4.82 20.37 6.06
N GLN A 91 5.09 21.66 6.22
CA GLN A 91 6.46 22.15 6.40
C GLN A 91 7.04 21.71 7.75
N GLN A 92 6.24 21.71 8.81
CA GLN A 92 6.62 21.17 10.12
C GLN A 92 6.90 19.67 10.06
N LEU A 93 6.07 18.90 9.36
CA LEU A 93 6.34 17.48 9.15
C LEU A 93 7.65 17.29 8.40
N LYS A 94 7.87 17.97 7.27
CA LYS A 94 9.13 17.90 6.51
C LYS A 94 10.35 18.20 7.37
N SER A 95 10.30 19.22 8.25
CA SER A 95 11.42 19.56 9.13
C SER A 95 11.66 18.51 10.22
N VAL A 96 10.59 17.97 10.81
CA VAL A 96 10.66 16.84 11.75
C VAL A 96 11.27 15.62 11.06
N PHE A 97 10.85 15.31 9.83
CA PHE A 97 11.42 14.20 9.08
C PHE A 97 12.92 14.44 8.82
N ALA A 98 13.31 15.61 8.31
CA ALA A 98 14.72 15.94 8.09
C ALA A 98 15.57 15.80 9.37
N ALA A 99 15.04 16.19 10.53
CA ALA A 99 15.73 16.11 11.81
C ALA A 99 15.84 14.68 12.37
N ILE A 100 14.81 13.85 12.24
CA ILE A 100 14.82 12.47 12.77
C ILE A 100 15.82 11.61 12.01
N TYR A 101 15.87 11.72 10.68
CA TYR A 101 16.49 10.65 9.91
C TYR A 101 17.99 10.72 9.76
N ASN A 102 18.64 11.87 9.99
CA ASN A 102 20.08 12.05 9.68
C ASN A 102 20.49 11.46 8.31
N CYS A 103 19.50 11.28 7.43
CA CYS A 103 19.60 10.54 6.19
C CYS A 103 19.27 11.55 5.11
N PRO A 104 20.16 11.73 4.12
CA PRO A 104 19.93 12.68 3.05
C PRO A 104 18.73 12.20 2.22
N VAL A 105 17.56 12.77 2.51
CA VAL A 105 16.38 12.65 1.66
C VAL A 105 16.57 13.61 0.49
N ASP A 106 16.40 13.11 -0.73
CA ASP A 106 16.35 13.98 -1.91
C ASP A 106 15.04 14.73 -1.93
N GLU A 107 13.95 13.96 -1.79
CA GLU A 107 12.61 14.53 -1.88
C GLU A 107 11.67 13.82 -0.91
N MET A 108 10.82 14.63 -0.28
CA MET A 108 9.70 14.15 0.52
C MET A 108 8.42 14.86 0.11
N HIS A 109 7.44 14.07 -0.33
CA HIS A 109 6.13 14.54 -0.72
C HIS A 109 5.10 14.07 0.30
N ILE A 110 4.35 15.01 0.89
CA ILE A 110 3.39 14.74 1.95
C ILE A 110 2.04 15.29 1.51
N HIS A 111 1.06 14.41 1.42
CA HIS A 111 -0.31 14.74 1.04
C HIS A 111 -1.23 14.55 2.25
N MET A 112 -1.80 15.66 2.68
CA MET A 112 -2.71 15.73 3.83
C MET A 112 -4.04 16.34 3.37
N VAL A 113 -5.15 15.76 3.83
CA VAL A 113 -6.50 16.30 3.57
C VAL A 113 -6.89 17.31 4.64
N GLN A 114 -6.39 17.11 5.86
CA GLN A 114 -6.52 18.00 7.01
C GLN A 114 -5.21 17.99 7.80
N PRO A 115 -4.92 18.99 8.64
CA PRO A 115 -3.70 19.02 9.46
C PRO A 115 -3.46 17.78 10.32
N SER A 116 -4.51 17.00 10.61
CA SER A 116 -4.44 15.76 11.38
C SER A 116 -4.51 14.47 10.55
N MET A 117 -4.70 14.55 9.22
CA MET A 117 -4.99 13.41 8.37
C MET A 117 -4.00 13.30 7.20
N LEU A 118 -2.98 12.48 7.41
CA LEU A 118 -2.03 12.06 6.38
C LEU A 118 -2.66 10.97 5.51
N VAL A 119 -2.61 11.16 4.19
CA VAL A 119 -3.22 10.25 3.21
C VAL A 119 -2.16 9.47 2.44
N LEU A 120 -1.09 10.16 2.07
CA LEU A 120 -0.03 9.64 1.24
C LEU A 120 1.27 10.34 1.64
N ALA A 121 2.33 9.57 1.80
CA ALA A 121 3.68 10.08 1.95
C ALA A 121 4.60 9.35 0.97
N VAL A 122 5.48 10.10 0.32
CA VAL A 122 6.47 9.59 -0.61
C VAL A 122 7.83 10.10 -0.17
N LYS A 123 8.80 9.21 -0.11
CA LYS A 123 10.20 9.54 0.14
C LYS A 123 11.03 8.97 -0.99
N ILE A 124 11.90 9.82 -1.56
CA ILE A 124 12.84 9.44 -2.59
C ILE A 124 14.24 9.60 -2.02
N THR A 125 15.02 8.51 -2.10
CA THR A 125 16.40 8.47 -1.62
C THR A 125 17.31 7.97 -2.73
N SER A 126 18.17 8.83 -3.26
CA SER A 126 19.19 8.50 -4.24
C SER A 126 20.21 7.51 -3.69
N TRP A 127 20.56 6.53 -4.51
CA TRP A 127 21.63 5.58 -4.26
C TRP A 127 23.00 6.24 -4.11
N GLU A 128 23.19 7.46 -4.62
CA GLU A 128 24.45 8.20 -4.50
C GLU A 128 24.58 8.89 -3.14
N ARG A 129 23.45 9.28 -2.53
CA ARG A 129 23.43 9.97 -1.23
C ARG A 129 23.29 9.01 -0.05
N MET A 130 22.76 7.81 -0.26
CA MET A 130 22.65 6.79 0.78
C MET A 130 24.05 6.33 1.23
N PRO A 131 24.38 6.35 2.54
CA PRO A 131 25.67 5.87 3.03
C PRO A 131 25.95 4.45 2.56
N ARG A 132 27.20 4.17 2.14
CA ARG A 132 27.56 2.89 1.52
C ARG A 132 27.12 1.65 2.32
N PRO A 133 27.32 1.57 3.65
CA PRO A 133 26.85 0.42 4.43
C PRO A 133 25.32 0.24 4.36
N THR A 134 24.58 1.33 4.52
CA THR A 134 23.10 1.33 4.43
C THR A 134 22.64 0.95 3.02
N LYS A 135 23.28 1.48 1.98
CA LYS A 135 22.99 1.14 0.59
C LYS A 135 23.15 -0.35 0.33
N THR A 136 24.28 -0.93 0.73
CA THR A 136 24.52 -2.37 0.56
C THR A 136 23.46 -3.18 1.29
N GLU A 137 23.15 -2.85 2.55
CA GLU A 137 22.11 -3.55 3.31
C GLU A 137 20.72 -3.46 2.67
N VAL A 138 20.32 -2.27 2.23
CA VAL A 138 19.04 -2.07 1.53
C VAL A 138 19.01 -2.86 0.22
N GLN A 139 20.06 -2.77 -0.60
CA GLN A 139 20.13 -3.50 -1.88
C GLN A 139 20.13 -5.02 -1.67
N ASP A 140 20.78 -5.55 -0.64
CA ASP A 140 20.72 -6.98 -0.30
C ASP A 140 19.29 -7.44 0.06
N CYS A 141 18.58 -6.64 0.86
CA CYS A 141 17.19 -6.91 1.20
C CYS A 141 16.29 -6.83 -0.03
N LEU A 142 16.45 -5.82 -0.89
CA LEU A 142 15.66 -5.69 -2.11
C LEU A 142 15.99 -6.77 -3.15
N GLN A 143 17.25 -7.24 -3.20
CA GLN A 143 17.61 -8.41 -4.00
C GLN A 143 16.87 -9.66 -3.51
N THR A 144 16.76 -9.83 -2.19
CA THR A 144 15.95 -10.90 -1.59
C THR A 144 14.47 -10.78 -2.02
N VAL A 145 13.93 -9.56 -2.11
CA VAL A 145 12.57 -9.32 -2.62
C VAL A 145 12.44 -9.66 -4.11
N MET A 146 13.44 -9.35 -4.94
CA MET A 146 13.44 -9.75 -6.37
C MET A 146 13.50 -11.27 -6.53
N ASP A 147 14.32 -11.94 -5.71
CA ASP A 147 14.48 -13.40 -5.72
C ASP A 147 13.15 -14.14 -5.38
N ILE A 148 12.14 -13.46 -4.81
CA ILE A 148 10.78 -14.03 -4.66
C ILE A 148 10.20 -14.44 -6.03
N GLY A 149 10.45 -13.66 -7.10
CA GLY A 149 9.95 -13.95 -8.45
C GLY A 149 10.50 -15.25 -9.04
N ASP A 150 11.71 -15.62 -8.63
CA ASP A 150 12.37 -16.86 -9.06
C ASP A 150 11.90 -18.08 -8.27
N ASN A 151 11.53 -17.86 -7.01
CA ASN A 151 11.27 -18.92 -6.04
C ASN A 151 9.77 -19.16 -5.74
N SER A 152 8.88 -18.24 -6.11
CA SER A 152 7.43 -18.35 -5.88
C SER A 152 6.63 -18.43 -7.18
N TYR A 153 5.40 -18.93 -7.09
CA TYR A 153 4.46 -18.86 -8.21
C TYR A 153 3.92 -17.45 -8.41
N ALA A 154 3.80 -17.03 -9.67
CA ALA A 154 3.10 -15.81 -10.02
C ALA A 154 1.62 -15.89 -9.61
N ILE A 155 1.10 -14.82 -9.01
CA ILE A 155 -0.29 -14.67 -8.62
C ILE A 155 -1.12 -14.41 -9.89
N LYS A 156 -1.80 -15.46 -10.38
CA LYS A 156 -2.66 -15.38 -11.57
C LYS A 156 -4.02 -14.73 -11.29
N ASN A 157 -4.37 -14.58 -10.02
CA ASN A 157 -5.73 -14.25 -9.57
C ASN A 157 -5.78 -12.87 -8.92
N ASN A 158 -5.09 -11.89 -9.49
CA ASN A 158 -5.12 -10.54 -8.94
C ASN A 158 -6.55 -9.97 -9.06
N ALA A 159 -7.22 -9.78 -7.93
CA ALA A 159 -8.57 -9.24 -7.89
C ALA A 159 -8.62 -7.82 -8.46
N ALA A 160 -7.55 -7.04 -8.30
CA ALA A 160 -7.44 -5.69 -8.86
C ALA A 160 -7.21 -5.68 -10.38
N ALA A 161 -6.92 -6.82 -11.01
CA ALA A 161 -6.81 -6.95 -12.47
C ALA A 161 -8.10 -7.45 -13.12
N ARG A 162 -9.08 -7.90 -12.33
CA ARG A 162 -10.39 -8.32 -12.85
C ARG A 162 -11.32 -7.13 -12.74
N HIS A 163 -11.82 -6.62 -13.87
CA HIS A 163 -12.99 -5.74 -13.83
C HIS A 163 -14.06 -6.45 -13.02
N SER A 164 -14.51 -5.84 -11.93
CA SER A 164 -15.78 -6.21 -11.31
C SER A 164 -16.81 -6.07 -12.41
N THR A 165 -17.31 -7.19 -12.94
CA THR A 165 -18.56 -7.20 -13.71
C THR A 165 -19.53 -6.35 -12.93
N PRO A 166 -20.10 -5.28 -13.51
CA PRO A 166 -20.95 -4.36 -12.77
C PRO A 166 -22.02 -5.18 -12.09
N THR A 167 -21.96 -5.21 -10.76
CA THR A 167 -22.95 -5.89 -9.92
C THR A 167 -24.25 -5.13 -10.09
N SER A 168 -25.03 -5.51 -11.11
CA SER A 168 -26.47 -5.24 -11.30
C SER A 168 -27.01 -4.05 -10.50
N GLY A 169 -26.38 -2.89 -10.68
CA GLY A 169 -26.87 -1.63 -10.14
C GLY A 169 -27.91 -1.09 -11.11
N PRO A 170 -28.92 -0.35 -10.62
CA PRO A 170 -29.91 0.27 -11.49
C PRO A 170 -29.18 1.11 -12.54
N SER A 171 -29.43 0.76 -13.79
CA SER A 171 -28.90 1.38 -15.00
C SER A 171 -29.00 2.90 -14.91
N SER A 172 -27.91 3.58 -14.61
CA SER A 172 -27.81 5.02 -14.77
C SER A 172 -28.03 5.33 -16.26
N HIS A 173 -29.12 6.03 -16.55
CA HIS A 173 -29.54 6.45 -17.88
C HIS A 173 -28.40 7.12 -18.66
N GLY A 174 -27.80 6.38 -19.58
CA GLY A 174 -26.66 6.84 -20.36
C GLY A 174 -26.31 5.80 -21.41
N SER A 175 -27.19 5.64 -22.39
CA SER A 175 -27.04 4.77 -23.56
C SER A 175 -25.81 5.17 -24.39
N ARG A 176 -24.63 4.70 -24.01
CA ARG A 176 -23.48 4.54 -24.92
C ARG A 176 -23.23 3.05 -25.04
N GLY A 177 -23.59 2.53 -26.21
CA GLY A 177 -23.83 1.11 -26.46
C GLY A 177 -22.63 0.19 -26.22
N ASP A 178 -22.98 -1.05 -25.84
CA ASP A 178 -22.45 -2.36 -26.27
C ASP A 178 -20.95 -2.57 -26.51
N GLN A 179 -20.07 -1.66 -26.11
CA GLN A 179 -18.66 -2.00 -25.99
C GLN A 179 -18.50 -2.82 -24.72
N PRO A 180 -18.15 -4.12 -24.82
CA PRO A 180 -17.82 -4.88 -23.63
C PRO A 180 -16.73 -4.10 -22.88
N PRO A 181 -16.80 -4.01 -21.54
CA PRO A 181 -15.80 -3.31 -20.76
C PRO A 181 -14.43 -3.74 -21.25
N SER A 182 -13.65 -2.78 -21.76
CA SER A 182 -12.36 -3.07 -22.39
C SER A 182 -11.52 -3.84 -21.38
N VAL A 183 -11.35 -5.15 -21.60
CA VAL A 183 -10.56 -5.99 -20.71
C VAL A 183 -9.13 -5.48 -20.84
N ILE A 184 -8.67 -4.70 -19.86
CA ILE A 184 -7.25 -4.36 -19.78
C ILE A 184 -6.54 -5.70 -19.61
N GLN A 185 -5.76 -6.09 -20.61
CA GLN A 185 -4.96 -7.29 -20.50
C GLN A 185 -4.00 -7.09 -19.33
N PRO A 186 -3.99 -7.99 -18.33
CA PRO A 186 -3.03 -7.91 -17.25
C PRO A 186 -1.62 -7.82 -17.84
N ARG A 187 -0.88 -6.77 -17.47
CA ARG A 187 0.52 -6.61 -17.83
C ARG A 187 1.39 -6.91 -16.61
N GLY A 188 2.61 -7.34 -16.90
CA GLY A 188 3.60 -7.72 -15.89
C GLY A 188 3.22 -8.93 -15.05
N VAL A 189 3.96 -9.10 -13.97
CA VAL A 189 3.84 -10.24 -13.06
C VAL A 189 3.84 -9.76 -11.63
N MET A 190 3.14 -10.52 -10.78
CA MET A 190 3.04 -10.28 -9.35
C MET A 190 3.32 -11.58 -8.62
N TYR A 191 4.07 -11.51 -7.54
CA TYR A 191 4.38 -12.61 -6.65
C TYR A 191 4.05 -12.21 -5.21
N GLY A 192 3.92 -13.21 -4.34
CA GLY A 192 3.64 -13.00 -2.93
C GLY A 192 4.43 -13.96 -2.06
N ILE A 193 4.66 -13.54 -0.82
CA ILE A 193 5.17 -14.36 0.27
C ILE A 193 4.50 -13.96 1.58
N GLY A 194 4.46 -14.89 2.54
CA GLY A 194 3.81 -14.71 3.82
C GLY A 194 2.52 -15.51 3.96
N TRP A 195 1.76 -15.18 4.99
CA TRP A 195 0.69 -16.02 5.50
C TRP A 195 -0.68 -15.59 4.97
N HIS A 196 -1.44 -16.52 4.42
CA HIS A 196 -2.77 -16.26 3.90
C HIS A 196 -3.77 -17.37 4.25
N LEU A 197 -5.06 -17.07 4.04
CA LEU A 197 -6.12 -18.06 4.19
C LEU A 197 -5.93 -19.20 3.18
N SER A 198 -5.92 -20.42 3.69
CA SER A 198 -5.87 -21.63 2.87
C SER A 198 -7.16 -21.81 2.08
N GLN A 199 -7.01 -22.25 0.83
CA GLN A 199 -8.12 -22.76 0.01
C GLN A 199 -8.25 -24.28 0.11
N GLU A 200 -7.28 -24.96 0.73
CA GLU A 200 -7.30 -26.40 0.93
C GLU A 200 -8.23 -26.76 2.12
N PRO A 201 -9.13 -27.75 1.96
CA PRO A 201 -9.97 -28.23 3.05
C PRO A 201 -9.15 -28.66 4.27
N GLY A 202 -9.63 -28.33 5.47
CA GLY A 202 -8.98 -28.70 6.73
C GLY A 202 -7.73 -27.88 7.09
N LYS A 203 -7.36 -26.88 6.27
CA LYS A 203 -6.30 -25.93 6.60
C LYS A 203 -6.89 -24.53 6.71
N SER A 204 -6.36 -23.75 7.64
CA SER A 204 -6.80 -22.37 7.86
C SER A 204 -5.72 -21.38 7.38
N LEU A 205 -4.46 -21.59 7.77
CA LEU A 205 -3.34 -20.70 7.45
C LEU A 205 -2.29 -21.45 6.64
N VAL A 206 -1.83 -20.87 5.54
CA VAL A 206 -0.75 -21.41 4.70
C VAL A 206 0.16 -20.28 4.24
N ASN A 207 1.40 -20.63 3.88
CA ASN A 207 2.33 -19.72 3.20
C ASN A 207 2.29 -19.97 1.68
N TYR A 208 2.70 -18.97 0.90
CA TYR A 208 2.87 -19.11 -0.55
C TYR A 208 3.84 -20.26 -0.88
N ALA A 209 3.44 -21.15 -1.79
CA ALA A 209 4.23 -22.32 -2.12
C ALA A 209 5.44 -22.01 -3.02
N PRO A 210 6.56 -22.75 -2.87
CA PRO A 210 7.68 -22.64 -3.79
C PRO A 210 7.27 -23.03 -5.22
N ARG A 211 7.87 -22.39 -6.21
CA ARG A 211 7.56 -22.52 -7.64
C ARG A 211 7.67 -23.95 -8.19
N GLN A 212 8.52 -24.79 -7.60
CA GLN A 212 8.67 -26.18 -8.02
C GLN A 212 8.92 -27.08 -6.80
N LYS A 213 8.56 -28.36 -6.94
CA LYS A 213 8.84 -29.40 -5.92
C LYS A 213 10.23 -30.02 -6.05
N ASP A 214 11.02 -29.56 -7.02
CA ASP A 214 12.41 -29.98 -7.18
C ASP A 214 13.23 -29.46 -6.00
N GLU A 215 14.09 -30.32 -5.46
CA GLU A 215 14.92 -30.10 -4.27
C GLU A 215 15.76 -28.83 -4.41
N LYS A 216 16.27 -28.53 -5.61
CA LYS A 216 17.04 -27.31 -5.87
C LYS A 216 16.23 -26.03 -5.62
N TYR A 217 14.96 -26.01 -6.05
CA TYR A 217 14.10 -24.84 -5.84
C TYR A 217 13.59 -24.76 -4.41
N LEU A 218 13.46 -25.90 -3.74
CA LEU A 218 13.14 -25.92 -2.32
C LEU A 218 14.28 -25.33 -1.49
N ASP A 219 15.53 -25.73 -1.74
CA ASP A 219 16.69 -25.17 -1.04
C ASP A 219 16.83 -23.66 -1.27
N ALA A 220 16.63 -23.20 -2.51
CA ALA A 220 16.63 -21.76 -2.82
C ALA A 220 15.50 -21.00 -2.11
N TYR A 221 14.31 -21.59 -2.01
CA TYR A 221 13.19 -21.01 -1.26
C TYR A 221 13.43 -21.00 0.26
N LEU A 222 14.10 -22.01 0.81
CA LEU A 222 14.49 -22.04 2.22
C LEU A 222 15.57 -20.98 2.53
N ASP A 223 16.55 -20.82 1.64
CA ASP A 223 17.55 -19.75 1.73
C ASP A 223 16.91 -18.35 1.64
N LEU A 224 15.93 -18.19 0.75
CA LEU A 224 15.10 -16.97 0.68
C LEU A 224 14.41 -16.70 2.03
N ASN A 225 13.72 -17.70 2.60
CA ASN A 225 13.01 -17.55 3.88
C ASN A 225 13.94 -17.14 5.03
N ALA A 226 15.15 -17.68 5.07
CA ALA A 226 16.14 -17.32 6.10
C ALA A 226 16.56 -15.84 6.05
N LYS A 227 16.40 -15.17 4.90
CA LYS A 227 16.73 -13.74 4.70
C LYS A 227 15.55 -12.81 4.95
N LEU A 228 14.30 -13.31 4.95
CA LEU A 228 13.10 -12.49 5.12
C LEU A 228 13.04 -11.69 6.42
N PRO A 229 13.60 -12.11 7.57
CA PRO A 229 13.59 -11.28 8.78
C PRO A 229 14.30 -9.93 8.57
N ARG A 230 15.39 -9.89 7.79
CA ARG A 230 16.07 -8.64 7.42
C ARG A 230 15.20 -7.77 6.52
N VAL A 231 14.46 -8.39 5.61
CA VAL A 231 13.46 -7.70 4.77
C VAL A 231 12.36 -7.11 5.65
N ALA A 232 11.75 -7.88 6.56
CA ALA A 232 10.72 -7.39 7.48
C ALA A 232 11.22 -6.20 8.34
N ALA A 233 12.45 -6.27 8.84
CA ALA A 233 13.09 -5.17 9.56
C ALA A 233 13.25 -3.92 8.67
N LEU A 234 13.66 -4.07 7.40
CA LEU A 234 13.74 -2.96 6.45
C LEU A 234 12.39 -2.27 6.26
N TYR A 235 11.29 -3.00 6.06
CA TYR A 235 9.97 -2.37 5.89
C TYR A 235 9.46 -1.74 7.18
N ARG A 236 9.66 -2.39 8.34
CA ARG A 236 9.29 -1.81 9.64
C ARG A 236 10.02 -0.50 9.88
N HIS A 237 11.33 -0.48 9.63
CA HIS A 237 12.15 0.72 9.74
C HIS A 237 11.70 1.77 8.72
N GLY A 238 11.57 1.40 7.45
CA GLY A 238 11.15 2.29 6.37
C GLY A 238 9.81 2.96 6.63
N LEU A 239 8.77 2.22 7.03
CA LEU A 239 7.48 2.81 7.40
C LEU A 239 7.57 3.65 8.67
N ALA A 240 8.28 3.19 9.71
CA ALA A 240 8.48 4.01 10.92
C ALA A 240 9.25 5.30 10.63
N CYS A 241 10.11 5.30 9.61
CA CYS A 241 10.81 6.48 9.14
C CYS A 241 9.92 7.38 8.27
N LEU A 242 9.11 6.81 7.39
CA LEU A 242 8.25 7.60 6.50
C LEU A 242 7.04 8.17 7.24
N PHE A 243 6.50 7.42 8.19
CA PHE A 243 5.33 7.79 8.98
C PHE A 243 5.36 7.05 10.34
N PRO A 244 6.04 7.60 11.37
CA PRO A 244 6.20 6.95 12.67
C PRO A 244 4.88 6.49 13.29
N GLY A 245 3.84 7.34 13.25
CA GLY A 245 2.51 7.00 13.74
C GLY A 245 1.87 5.83 12.98
N GLY A 246 2.08 5.75 11.67
CA GLY A 246 1.63 4.62 10.84
C GLY A 246 2.35 3.31 11.17
N GLY A 247 3.67 3.37 11.36
CA GLY A 247 4.44 2.21 11.80
C GLY A 247 3.96 1.69 13.16
N GLN A 248 3.73 2.58 14.13
CA GLN A 248 3.19 2.21 15.44
C GLN A 248 1.77 1.64 15.35
N ALA A 249 0.91 2.21 14.50
CA ALA A 249 -0.45 1.73 14.32
C ALA A 249 -0.49 0.35 13.66
N MET A 250 0.33 0.10 12.63
CA MET A 250 0.43 -1.21 11.99
C MET A 250 0.95 -2.26 12.99
N GLN A 251 2.00 -1.92 13.77
CA GLN A 251 2.51 -2.77 14.84
C GLN A 251 1.43 -3.07 15.89
N GLY A 252 0.71 -2.06 16.37
CA GLY A 252 -0.33 -2.23 17.39
C GLY A 252 -1.52 -3.07 16.91
N VAL A 253 -1.90 -2.97 15.63
CA VAL A 253 -2.87 -3.89 15.02
C VAL A 253 -2.31 -5.30 14.96
N ALA A 254 -1.06 -5.47 14.51
CA ALA A 254 -0.43 -6.78 14.43
C ALA A 254 -0.37 -7.47 15.80
N ASP A 255 0.07 -6.75 16.84
CA ASP A 255 0.16 -7.29 18.21
C ASP A 255 -1.22 -7.65 18.77
N ARG A 256 -2.22 -6.78 18.60
CA ARG A 256 -3.57 -6.99 19.13
C ARG A 256 -4.27 -8.19 18.50
N GLU A 257 -4.13 -8.36 17.19
CA GLU A 257 -4.78 -9.44 16.45
C GLU A 257 -3.86 -10.67 16.33
N GLY A 258 -2.71 -10.70 17.01
CA GLY A 258 -1.76 -11.82 17.01
C GLY A 258 -1.05 -12.06 15.67
N VAL A 259 -1.06 -11.10 14.74
CA VAL A 259 -0.62 -11.26 13.36
C VAL A 259 0.82 -11.71 13.24
N VAL A 260 1.05 -12.85 12.60
CA VAL A 260 2.42 -13.34 12.34
C VAL A 260 3.03 -12.63 11.14
N SER A 261 4.33 -12.32 11.24
CA SER A 261 5.07 -11.66 10.16
C SER A 261 5.15 -12.55 8.92
N PHE A 262 5.17 -11.96 7.71
CA PHE A 262 5.43 -12.69 6.47
C PHE A 262 6.78 -13.42 6.48
N ALA A 263 7.71 -12.98 7.35
CA ALA A 263 9.04 -13.55 7.55
C ALA A 263 9.11 -14.61 8.65
N ASP A 264 8.00 -14.87 9.36
CA ASP A 264 7.93 -15.87 10.43
C ASP A 264 7.87 -17.29 9.84
N ALA A 265 8.46 -18.28 10.53
CA ALA A 265 8.41 -19.70 10.18
C ALA A 265 7.33 -20.50 10.93
N LEU A 266 6.63 -19.90 11.90
CA LEU A 266 5.62 -20.51 12.79
C LEU A 266 6.10 -21.70 13.62
N ASP A 267 7.41 -21.87 13.77
CA ASP A 267 8.04 -22.91 14.59
C ASP A 267 8.12 -22.51 16.09
N GLY A 268 7.66 -21.31 16.44
CA GLY A 268 7.74 -20.74 17.79
C GLY A 268 9.13 -20.22 18.16
N ALA A 269 10.10 -20.32 17.26
CA ALA A 269 11.46 -19.83 17.43
C ALA A 269 11.71 -18.51 16.67
N ALA A 270 10.72 -18.02 15.92
CA ALA A 270 10.88 -16.83 15.11
C ALA A 270 11.16 -15.59 15.99
N PRO A 271 12.32 -14.93 15.79
CA PRO A 271 12.67 -13.72 16.53
C PRO A 271 11.93 -12.48 15.99
N GLU A 272 11.17 -12.62 14.90
CA GLU A 272 10.63 -11.49 14.17
C GLU A 272 9.38 -10.94 14.84
N ARG A 273 9.32 -9.62 15.01
CA ARG A 273 8.15 -8.98 15.61
C ARG A 273 6.96 -9.00 14.64
N PRO A 274 5.72 -9.21 15.13
CA PRO A 274 4.50 -8.96 14.36
C PRO A 274 4.57 -7.64 13.60
N PHE A 275 4.16 -7.58 12.33
CA PHE A 275 4.08 -6.30 11.61
C PHE A 275 3.15 -6.36 10.40
N ALA A 276 3.49 -7.18 9.42
CA ALA A 276 2.68 -7.42 8.23
C ALA A 276 2.70 -8.91 7.89
N ASN A 277 1.57 -9.49 7.51
CA ASN A 277 1.48 -10.92 7.20
C ASN A 277 1.73 -11.24 5.73
N SER A 278 1.73 -10.23 4.86
CA SER A 278 1.87 -10.39 3.42
C SER A 278 2.89 -9.40 2.88
N LEU A 279 3.75 -9.89 2.00
CA LEU A 279 4.64 -9.10 1.16
C LEU A 279 4.38 -9.49 -0.30
N THR A 280 4.17 -8.51 -1.16
CA THR A 280 4.00 -8.72 -2.60
C THR A 280 5.07 -8.00 -3.39
N THR A 281 5.44 -8.53 -4.55
CA THR A 281 6.41 -7.92 -5.46
C THR A 281 5.92 -8.01 -6.89
N THR A 282 6.20 -6.99 -7.70
CA THR A 282 5.71 -6.81 -9.06
C THR A 282 6.83 -6.31 -9.96
N HIS A 283 6.82 -6.72 -11.24
CA HIS A 283 7.74 -6.23 -12.27
C HIS A 283 7.23 -6.53 -13.69
N CYS A 284 8.05 -6.20 -14.70
CA CYS A 284 7.76 -6.35 -16.15
C CYS A 284 6.54 -5.54 -16.61
N GLY A 285 6.47 -4.26 -16.22
CA GLY A 285 5.38 -3.36 -16.59
C GLY A 285 4.05 -3.68 -15.91
N PHE A 286 4.10 -4.20 -14.67
CA PHE A 286 2.91 -4.52 -13.90
C PHE A 286 1.98 -3.31 -13.75
N CYS A 287 0.68 -3.53 -13.96
CA CYS A 287 -0.36 -2.53 -13.74
C CYS A 287 -1.62 -3.17 -13.17
N ASN A 288 -2.45 -2.37 -12.49
CA ASN A 288 -3.72 -2.81 -11.93
C ASN A 288 -4.79 -1.70 -12.05
N HIS A 289 -6.05 -2.10 -11.99
CA HIS A 289 -7.14 -1.14 -11.95
C HIS A 289 -7.12 -0.37 -10.63
N GLN A 290 -7.75 0.80 -10.66
CA GLN A 290 -8.06 1.54 -9.46
C GLN A 290 -8.97 0.70 -8.54
N HIS A 291 -8.58 0.52 -7.29
CA HIS A 291 -9.30 -0.29 -6.30
C HIS A 291 -8.99 0.19 -4.88
N CYS A 292 -9.77 -0.28 -3.91
CA CYS A 292 -9.40 -0.25 -2.50
C CYS A 292 -9.08 -1.67 -2.06
N ASP A 293 -8.05 -1.81 -1.24
CA ASP A 293 -7.67 -3.09 -0.68
C ASP A 293 -8.69 -3.56 0.35
N LYS A 294 -8.82 -4.89 0.48
CA LYS A 294 -9.60 -5.52 1.56
C LYS A 294 -8.69 -5.90 2.73
N ASP A 295 -7.90 -4.92 3.16
CA ASP A 295 -6.97 -5.09 4.27
C ASP A 295 -7.66 -4.95 5.61
N PHE A 296 -7.05 -5.53 6.65
CA PHE A 296 -7.49 -5.38 8.03
C PHE A 296 -6.97 -4.09 8.64
N CYS A 297 -5.70 -3.77 8.39
CA CYS A 297 -5.12 -2.48 8.70
C CYS A 297 -5.34 -1.55 7.50
N PRO A 298 -5.80 -0.30 7.71
CA PRO A 298 -6.00 0.61 6.59
C PRO A 298 -4.70 1.06 5.93
N LEU A 299 -3.55 0.81 6.57
CA LEU A 299 -2.23 1.29 6.15
C LEU A 299 -1.54 0.25 5.27
N ALA A 300 -0.95 0.71 4.18
CA ALA A 300 -0.07 -0.06 3.32
C ALA A 300 1.22 0.72 3.07
N TYR A 301 2.32 -0.01 2.87
CA TYR A 301 3.63 0.60 2.63
C TYR A 301 4.38 -0.20 1.58
N GLY A 302 5.07 0.49 0.69
CA GLY A 302 5.70 -0.10 -0.47
C GLY A 302 6.97 0.61 -0.91
N MET A 303 7.74 -0.08 -1.74
CA MET A 303 9.00 0.39 -2.28
C MET A 303 9.07 0.17 -3.79
N TRP A 304 9.79 1.03 -4.50
CA TRP A 304 10.06 0.91 -5.92
C TRP A 304 11.52 1.21 -6.23
N TRP A 305 12.12 0.39 -7.10
CA TRP A 305 13.47 0.56 -7.61
C TRP A 305 13.56 0.00 -9.03
N ALA A 306 14.63 0.36 -9.74
CA ALA A 306 14.95 -0.20 -11.04
C ALA A 306 15.96 -1.35 -10.92
N ALA A 307 15.82 -2.33 -11.79
CA ALA A 307 16.72 -3.48 -11.90
C ALA A 307 16.97 -3.79 -13.38
N CYS A 308 18.02 -4.58 -13.64
CA CYS A 308 18.27 -5.14 -14.96
C CYS A 308 18.30 -6.67 -14.91
N ASP A 309 17.95 -7.29 -16.02
CA ASP A 309 18.07 -8.73 -16.22
C ASP A 309 19.49 -9.05 -16.69
N VAL A 310 20.20 -9.84 -15.90
CA VAL A 310 21.52 -10.37 -16.24
C VAL A 310 21.42 -11.89 -16.28
N ALA A 311 21.36 -12.43 -17.50
CA ALA A 311 21.30 -13.87 -17.77
C ALA A 311 20.09 -14.58 -17.12
N GLY A 312 18.91 -13.95 -17.15
CA GLY A 312 17.66 -14.48 -16.62
C GLY A 312 17.47 -14.24 -15.11
N ARG A 313 18.29 -13.36 -14.51
CA ARG A 313 18.18 -12.97 -13.09
C ARG A 313 18.18 -11.46 -12.96
N TRP A 314 17.18 -10.94 -12.25
CA TRP A 314 17.09 -9.52 -11.93
C TRP A 314 18.10 -9.13 -10.86
N THR A 315 18.87 -8.07 -11.12
CA THR A 315 19.91 -7.57 -10.21
C THR A 315 19.97 -6.05 -10.24
N PHE A 316 20.61 -5.47 -9.23
CA PHE A 316 21.01 -4.07 -9.25
C PHE A 316 22.12 -3.85 -10.28
N SER A 317 22.00 -2.75 -11.03
CA SER A 317 23.05 -2.22 -11.90
C SER A 317 23.19 -0.71 -11.68
N PRO A 318 24.41 -0.14 -11.74
CA PRO A 318 24.61 1.30 -11.77
C PRO A 318 23.88 2.00 -12.93
N ASP A 319 23.63 1.26 -14.01
CA ASP A 319 22.94 1.78 -15.19
C ASP A 319 21.42 1.69 -15.05
N ALA A 320 20.89 0.80 -14.19
CA ALA A 320 19.45 0.63 -14.01
C ALA A 320 18.85 1.76 -13.18
N ASP A 321 17.86 2.46 -13.73
CA ASP A 321 17.19 3.60 -13.10
C ASP A 321 15.71 3.66 -13.53
N HIS A 322 14.91 4.53 -12.93
CA HIS A 322 13.47 4.58 -13.18
C HIS A 322 13.11 5.13 -14.56
N HIS A 323 14.04 5.84 -15.21
CA HIS A 323 13.82 6.42 -16.53
C HIS A 323 13.80 5.38 -17.67
N GLN A 324 14.27 4.16 -17.40
CA GLN A 324 14.14 3.03 -18.32
C GLN A 324 12.73 2.44 -18.40
N THR A 325 11.81 2.92 -17.56
CA THR A 325 10.40 2.52 -17.61
C THR A 325 9.55 3.76 -17.84
N MET A 326 8.84 3.82 -18.96
CA MET A 326 7.89 4.89 -19.27
C MET A 326 6.51 4.55 -18.70
N GLY A 327 5.84 5.52 -18.05
CA GLY A 327 4.55 5.32 -17.38
C GLY A 327 4.68 4.57 -16.05
N GLY A 328 3.66 3.79 -15.67
CA GLY A 328 3.68 3.00 -14.44
C GLY A 328 3.52 3.82 -13.16
N GLU A 329 2.91 4.99 -13.26
CA GLU A 329 2.65 5.89 -12.15
C GLU A 329 1.77 5.21 -11.10
N PHE A 330 2.10 5.41 -9.83
CA PHE A 330 1.21 5.07 -8.72
C PHE A 330 0.22 6.21 -8.48
N GLY A 331 -1.06 5.94 -8.73
CA GLY A 331 -2.16 6.86 -8.48
C GLY A 331 -2.85 6.54 -7.16
N CYS A 332 -3.05 7.55 -6.32
CA CYS A 332 -3.90 7.50 -5.14
C CYS A 332 -4.99 8.58 -5.27
N PHE A 333 -6.24 8.13 -5.27
CA PHE A 333 -7.45 8.92 -5.40
C PHE A 333 -8.21 8.82 -4.08
N TRP A 334 -8.29 9.92 -3.35
CA TRP A 334 -9.18 9.99 -2.19
C TRP A 334 -10.59 10.40 -2.62
N ASN A 335 -11.58 10.17 -1.75
CA ASN A 335 -13.04 10.34 -1.95
C ASN A 335 -13.56 11.71 -2.44
N TRP A 336 -12.69 12.64 -2.82
CA TRP A 336 -13.04 14.01 -3.24
C TRP A 336 -12.62 14.32 -4.69
N GLY A 337 -12.39 13.29 -5.52
CA GLY A 337 -12.14 13.44 -6.95
C GLY A 337 -10.79 14.09 -7.32
N ARG A 338 -9.90 14.31 -6.35
CA ARG A 338 -8.53 14.78 -6.63
C ARG A 338 -7.59 13.59 -6.72
N LEU A 339 -7.07 13.40 -7.92
CA LEU A 339 -5.99 12.48 -8.19
C LEU A 339 -4.70 13.04 -7.59
N CYS A 340 -4.17 12.38 -6.57
CA CYS A 340 -2.75 12.45 -6.28
C CYS A 340 -2.11 11.30 -7.02
N THR A 341 -1.71 11.56 -8.26
CA THR A 341 -0.58 10.79 -8.78
C THR A 341 0.56 11.12 -7.85
N VAL A 342 1.21 10.09 -7.28
CA VAL A 342 2.63 10.25 -6.98
C VAL A 342 3.19 10.50 -8.35
N PRO A 343 3.54 11.76 -8.68
CA PRO A 343 4.01 11.99 -9.99
C PRO A 343 5.20 11.09 -10.17
N PRO A 344 5.40 10.66 -11.40
CA PRO A 344 6.75 10.53 -11.86
C PRO A 344 7.90 10.99 -10.98
N PRO A 345 8.93 10.17 -10.87
CA PRO A 345 10.09 10.44 -11.71
C PRO A 345 9.77 10.07 -13.19
N PHE A 346 8.79 9.18 -13.34
CA PHE A 346 8.01 8.53 -14.41
C PHE A 346 7.38 9.29 -15.64
N SER A 347 7.64 10.56 -15.99
CA SER A 347 7.09 11.20 -17.22
C SER A 347 7.88 12.43 -17.63
N SER A 348 8.45 12.37 -18.83
CA SER A 348 9.12 13.47 -19.52
C SER A 348 8.16 14.45 -20.20
N THR A 349 6.83 14.34 -19.99
CA THR A 349 5.86 15.11 -20.78
C THR A 349 4.67 15.60 -19.96
N LEU A 350 4.78 16.81 -19.40
CA LEU A 350 3.68 17.79 -19.39
C LEU A 350 4.25 19.21 -19.25
N ASN A 351 4.42 19.87 -20.39
CA ASN A 351 4.99 21.21 -20.61
C ASN A 351 4.15 22.38 -20.04
N SER A 352 3.86 22.43 -18.74
CA SER A 352 3.22 23.64 -18.18
C SER A 352 3.49 23.99 -16.72
N THR A 353 4.39 23.29 -16.02
CA THR A 353 4.91 23.78 -14.73
C THR A 353 6.41 24.10 -14.85
N PRO A 354 6.81 25.39 -14.94
CA PRO A 354 8.18 25.79 -15.32
C PRO A 354 9.29 25.52 -14.30
N ASN A 355 9.03 24.91 -13.14
CA ASN A 355 9.97 24.95 -12.00
C ASN A 355 10.27 23.61 -11.31
N PHE A 356 10.02 22.46 -11.94
CA PHE A 356 10.36 21.16 -11.34
C PHE A 356 11.31 20.33 -12.22
N PRO A 357 12.63 20.46 -12.06
CA PRO A 357 13.57 19.55 -12.70
C PRO A 357 13.53 18.18 -12.00
N HIS A 358 12.58 17.32 -12.39
CA HIS A 358 12.53 15.90 -12.00
C HIS A 358 13.59 15.08 -12.78
N SER A 359 14.86 15.50 -12.68
CA SER A 359 15.97 14.68 -13.15
C SER A 359 16.21 13.55 -12.16
N ARG A 360 15.66 12.37 -12.47
CA ARG A 360 16.17 11.04 -12.06
C ARG A 360 16.09 10.75 -10.56
N ALA A 361 15.03 10.07 -10.13
CA ALA A 361 15.05 9.35 -8.85
C ALA A 361 16.05 8.18 -8.96
N ARG A 362 17.36 8.43 -8.98
CA ARG A 362 18.44 7.43 -9.08
C ARG A 362 18.54 6.58 -7.82
N GLY A 363 17.46 5.93 -7.42
CA GLY A 363 17.26 5.61 -6.02
C GLY A 363 16.06 4.74 -5.70
N LEU A 364 15.83 4.66 -4.39
CA LEU A 364 14.67 4.01 -3.78
C LEU A 364 13.53 5.01 -3.65
N VAL A 365 12.34 4.61 -4.08
CA VAL A 365 11.09 5.32 -3.81
C VAL A 365 10.32 4.54 -2.77
N GLU A 366 9.97 5.17 -1.66
CA GLU A 366 9.19 4.60 -0.57
C GLU A 366 7.84 5.32 -0.51
N ILE A 367 6.74 4.56 -0.44
CA ILE A 367 5.38 5.12 -0.43
C ILE A 367 4.58 4.50 0.71
N PHE A 368 3.94 5.34 1.50
CA PHE A 368 2.87 4.96 2.42
C PHE A 368 1.54 5.48 1.89
N TRP A 369 0.48 4.66 1.93
CA TRP A 369 -0.89 5.05 1.58
C TRP A 369 -1.91 4.30 2.45
N ARG A 370 -3.17 4.76 2.42
CA ARG A 370 -4.26 4.09 3.15
C ARG A 370 -5.01 3.12 2.22
N GLY A 371 -4.41 1.97 1.93
CA GLY A 371 -4.90 1.00 0.93
C GLY A 371 -6.38 0.63 1.05
N GLN A 372 -6.90 0.50 2.27
CA GLN A 372 -8.31 0.18 2.50
C GLN A 372 -9.27 1.36 2.25
N LEU A 373 -8.79 2.59 2.39
CA LEU A 373 -9.63 3.80 2.45
C LEU A 373 -9.59 4.63 1.17
N ASP A 374 -8.45 4.63 0.48
CA ASP A 374 -8.24 5.41 -0.73
C ASP A 374 -8.13 4.49 -1.94
N PHE A 375 -8.84 4.86 -2.99
CA PHE A 375 -8.72 4.19 -4.27
C PHE A 375 -7.31 4.39 -4.80
N HIS A 376 -6.66 3.33 -5.21
CA HIS A 376 -5.31 3.41 -5.73
C HIS A 376 -5.07 2.38 -6.83
N GLY A 377 -4.01 2.59 -7.61
CA GLY A 377 -3.64 1.73 -8.71
C GLY A 377 -2.34 2.15 -9.35
N THR A 378 -1.84 1.30 -10.24
CA THR A 378 -0.60 1.51 -11.00
C THR A 378 -0.98 1.56 -12.46
N LEU A 379 -0.64 2.67 -13.13
CA LEU A 379 -0.88 2.83 -14.56
C LEU A 379 -0.06 1.82 -15.37
N SER A 380 -0.42 1.63 -16.64
CA SER A 380 0.39 0.81 -17.53
C SER A 380 1.76 1.43 -17.74
N SER A 381 2.78 0.59 -17.84
CA SER A 381 4.15 1.01 -18.18
C SER A 381 4.69 0.23 -19.37
N THR A 382 5.75 0.78 -19.96
CA THR A 382 6.58 0.11 -20.96
C THR A 382 8.03 0.17 -20.52
N ASP A 383 8.64 -0.99 -20.37
CA ASP A 383 10.04 -1.15 -19.99
C ASP A 383 10.96 -1.16 -21.24
N ILE A 384 12.15 -0.58 -21.14
CA ILE A 384 13.24 -0.83 -22.10
C ILE A 384 13.71 -2.29 -21.95
N PRO A 385 13.99 -3.02 -23.05
CA PRO A 385 14.46 -4.40 -22.98
C PRO A 385 15.65 -4.60 -22.03
N GLY A 386 15.55 -5.61 -21.16
CA GLY A 386 16.57 -5.94 -20.16
C GLY A 386 16.52 -5.08 -18.89
N TYR A 387 15.62 -4.10 -18.80
CA TYR A 387 15.39 -3.30 -17.60
C TYR A 387 13.94 -3.47 -17.13
N THR A 388 13.70 -3.29 -15.85
CA THR A 388 12.33 -3.20 -15.33
C THR A 388 12.30 -2.41 -14.03
N ARG A 389 11.10 -1.94 -13.69
CA ARG A 389 10.81 -1.37 -12.39
C ARG A 389 10.18 -2.43 -11.50
N PHE A 390 10.81 -2.68 -10.36
CA PHE A 390 10.20 -3.45 -9.29
C PHE A 390 9.31 -2.55 -8.44
N GLY A 391 8.14 -3.06 -8.10
CA GLY A 391 7.26 -2.51 -7.08
C GLY A 391 7.00 -3.57 -6.01
N THR A 392 6.78 -3.16 -4.78
CA THR A 392 6.49 -4.10 -3.69
C THR A 392 5.69 -3.43 -2.60
N SER A 393 4.87 -4.19 -1.89
CA SER A 393 4.08 -3.69 -0.77
C SER A 393 3.94 -4.72 0.35
N ILE A 394 3.84 -4.22 1.58
CA ILE A 394 3.44 -4.98 2.76
C ILE A 394 2.05 -4.55 3.24
N GLN A 395 1.29 -5.52 3.73
CA GLN A 395 -0.09 -5.33 4.20
C GLN A 395 -0.39 -6.24 5.40
N ILE A 396 -1.31 -5.80 6.27
CA ILE A 396 -2.06 -6.70 7.15
C ILE A 396 -3.39 -7.02 6.47
N THR A 397 -3.43 -8.15 5.78
CA THR A 397 -4.59 -8.54 4.97
C THR A 397 -5.72 -9.10 5.85
N ALA A 398 -6.99 -8.76 5.55
CA ALA A 398 -8.13 -9.31 6.31
C ALA A 398 -8.22 -10.83 6.24
N LYS A 399 -7.88 -11.43 5.09
CA LYS A 399 -7.85 -12.89 4.94
C LYS A 399 -6.78 -13.54 5.81
N GLY A 400 -5.61 -12.92 5.92
CA GLY A 400 -4.53 -13.36 6.80
C GLY A 400 -4.99 -13.38 8.25
N VAL A 401 -5.50 -12.24 8.75
CA VAL A 401 -6.01 -12.10 10.13
C VAL A 401 -7.14 -13.11 10.43
N ASN A 402 -8.09 -13.28 9.52
CA ASN A 402 -9.17 -14.26 9.72
C ASN A 402 -8.66 -15.72 9.77
N ALA A 403 -7.67 -16.06 8.94
CA ALA A 403 -7.05 -17.39 8.96
C ALA A 403 -6.32 -17.64 10.28
N MET A 404 -5.67 -16.61 10.75
CA MET A 404 -4.94 -16.51 12.00
C MET A 404 -5.85 -16.68 13.23
N HIS A 405 -6.98 -15.95 13.30
CA HIS A 405 -8.01 -16.14 14.34
C HIS A 405 -8.52 -17.58 14.40
N LYS A 406 -8.77 -18.22 13.25
CA LYS A 406 -9.15 -19.64 13.20
C LYS A 406 -8.07 -20.57 13.75
N VAL A 407 -6.81 -20.19 13.62
CA VAL A 407 -5.67 -20.97 14.12
C VAL A 407 -5.40 -20.73 15.61
N TRP A 408 -5.82 -19.60 16.19
CA TRP A 408 -5.63 -19.33 17.63
C TRP A 408 -6.88 -19.54 18.49
N ASN A 409 -8.09 -19.53 17.93
CA ASN A 409 -9.33 -19.91 18.61
C ASN A 409 -9.43 -21.42 18.91
N VAL A 410 -8.29 -22.07 19.21
CA VAL A 410 -8.20 -23.51 19.38
C VAL A 410 -8.83 -24.00 20.69
N ASP A 411 -9.30 -23.10 21.55
CA ASP A 411 -10.17 -23.44 22.67
C ASP A 411 -11.54 -23.98 22.19
N GLU A 412 -12.04 -23.56 21.02
CA GLU A 412 -13.22 -24.18 20.38
C GLU A 412 -12.90 -25.56 19.76
N LEU A 413 -11.66 -25.79 19.30
CA LEU A 413 -11.22 -27.09 18.77
C LEU A 413 -10.86 -28.09 19.89
N ALA A 414 -10.42 -27.59 21.05
CA ALA A 414 -10.23 -28.37 22.27
C ALA A 414 -11.57 -28.86 22.84
N ALA A 415 -12.64 -28.06 22.71
CA ALA A 415 -14.00 -28.46 23.06
C ALA A 415 -14.53 -29.64 22.20
N CYS A 416 -13.92 -29.91 21.04
CA CYS A 416 -14.23 -31.08 20.20
C CYS A 416 -13.40 -32.35 20.54
N GLY A 417 -12.63 -32.36 21.65
CA GLY A 417 -12.01 -33.59 22.18
C GLY A 417 -10.74 -34.05 21.46
N HIS A 418 -10.11 -33.21 20.64
CA HIS A 418 -8.81 -33.51 20.05
C HIS A 418 -7.67 -32.90 20.88
N ASP A 419 -6.58 -33.64 21.11
CA ASP A 419 -5.37 -33.15 21.79
C ASP A 419 -4.68 -32.06 20.92
N VAL A 420 -5.15 -30.84 21.13
CA VAL A 420 -4.87 -29.64 20.34
C VAL A 420 -3.38 -29.30 20.27
N HIS A 421 -2.61 -29.59 21.32
CA HIS A 421 -1.21 -29.19 21.40
C HIS A 421 -0.32 -30.09 20.53
N LYS A 422 -0.64 -31.38 20.43
CA LYS A 422 0.05 -32.33 19.54
C LYS A 422 -0.41 -32.26 18.08
N LEU A 423 -1.64 -31.84 17.80
CA LEU A 423 -2.11 -31.65 16.41
C LEU A 423 -1.53 -30.37 15.78
N ASN A 424 -1.35 -29.30 16.57
CA ASN A 424 -0.92 -28.00 16.06
C ASN A 424 0.56 -27.96 15.67
N LEU A 425 1.50 -28.51 16.46
CA LEU A 425 2.91 -28.53 16.04
C LEU A 425 3.14 -29.49 14.86
N ARG A 426 2.42 -30.61 14.85
CA ARG A 426 2.59 -31.71 13.90
C ARG A 426 1.92 -31.48 12.56
N ASN A 427 0.99 -30.51 12.43
CA ASN A 427 0.38 -30.05 11.16
C ASN A 427 0.98 -28.73 10.64
N ARG A 428 1.76 -27.99 11.45
CA ARG A 428 2.33 -26.67 11.10
C ARG A 428 3.73 -26.73 10.47
N ILE A 429 4.51 -27.79 10.72
CA ILE A 429 5.87 -28.01 10.17
C ILE A 429 5.88 -29.00 8.98
N THR A 430 4.79 -29.74 8.79
CA THR A 430 4.66 -31.00 8.01
C THR A 430 4.62 -30.87 6.49
N THR A 431 4.67 -29.68 5.89
CA THR A 431 4.44 -29.57 4.43
C THR A 431 5.65 -29.23 3.58
N ALA A 432 6.71 -28.65 4.14
CA ALA A 432 7.95 -28.40 3.40
C ALA A 432 9.08 -29.29 3.91
N GLN A 433 9.39 -29.24 5.22
CA GLN A 433 10.39 -30.10 5.86
C GLN A 433 10.06 -31.59 5.67
N ASP A 434 8.85 -32.03 6.03
CA ASP A 434 8.51 -33.46 5.91
C ASP A 434 8.39 -33.93 4.45
N ARG A 435 8.09 -33.01 3.51
CA ARG A 435 8.16 -33.33 2.07
C ARG A 435 9.60 -33.44 1.59
N ALA A 436 10.50 -32.57 2.08
CA ALA A 436 11.93 -32.65 1.82
C ALA A 436 12.54 -33.92 2.41
N ASP A 437 12.23 -34.23 3.67
CA ASP A 437 12.72 -35.41 4.37
C ASP A 437 12.16 -36.69 3.77
N LYS A 438 10.89 -36.68 3.32
CA LYS A 438 10.32 -37.79 2.56
C LYS A 438 11.00 -37.94 1.21
N ALA A 439 11.22 -36.86 0.46
CA ALA A 439 11.93 -36.90 -0.83
C ALA A 439 13.37 -37.42 -0.67
N ARG A 440 14.09 -37.00 0.38
CA ARG A 440 15.42 -37.50 0.73
C ARG A 440 15.41 -38.99 1.07
N LYS A 441 14.44 -39.46 1.87
CA LYS A 441 14.26 -40.88 2.18
C LYS A 441 13.94 -41.71 0.94
N ASP A 442 13.06 -41.21 0.07
CA ASP A 442 12.65 -41.89 -1.17
C ASP A 442 13.83 -41.98 -2.16
N ASN A 443 14.66 -40.92 -2.27
CA ASN A 443 15.87 -40.92 -3.10
C ASN A 443 16.97 -41.84 -2.54
N ALA A 444 17.19 -41.85 -1.22
CA ALA A 444 18.13 -42.77 -0.58
C ALA A 444 17.73 -44.24 -0.79
N SER A 445 16.43 -44.53 -0.78
CA SER A 445 15.89 -45.88 -1.01
C SER A 445 16.09 -46.34 -2.46
N LYS A 446 15.95 -45.44 -3.45
CA LYS A 446 16.18 -45.74 -4.86
C LYS A 446 17.65 -46.03 -5.18
N ASN A 447 18.59 -45.38 -4.50
CA ASN A 447 20.02 -45.61 -4.72
C ASN A 447 20.51 -46.95 -4.14
N LYS A 448 19.92 -47.43 -3.03
CA LYS A 448 20.26 -48.75 -2.46
C LYS A 448 19.83 -49.94 -3.33
N ASN A 449 18.84 -49.77 -4.20
CA ASN A 449 18.38 -50.84 -5.09
C ASN A 449 19.13 -50.89 -6.43
N LYS A 450 20.14 -50.03 -6.64
CA LYS A 450 20.97 -50.00 -7.85
C LYS A 450 22.41 -50.50 -7.63
N SER A 451 22.78 -50.80 -6.38
CA SER A 451 23.98 -51.55 -6.00
C SER A 451 23.61 -52.98 -5.68
#